data_AF-A0AAV9PWT7-F1
#
_entry.id   AF-A0AAV9PWT7-F1
#
_cell.length_a   1.000
_cell.length_b   1.000
_cell.length_c   1.000
_cell.angle_alpha   90.00
_cell.angle_beta   90.00
_cell.angle_gamma   90.00
#
_symmetry.space_group_name_H-M   'P 1'
#
loop_
_entity.id
_entity.type
_entity.pdbx_description
1 polymer ?
#
loop_
_entity_poly.entity_id
_entity_poly.type
_entity_poly.pdbx_seq_one_letter_code
_entity_poly.pdbx_strand_id
1 'polypeptide(L)'
;MAATRPPDPASLAQAGIDTDRTLFVRTDVSSWQDSVALFKTAWNWGNGHRIDFLAANAGTDDKESVYGYNVDPETEEEPVMPNLRCIEVNLLSVFHALKLFIFYARRTQKGISSSTSPVIDPRNSSSSLSSSPWPFNPKMVITGSCVGQYRFPVAPQYCAAKHGLVGLTRSVGEKLLKYDNIAVNCVMPGFVPTSLGSPELIAAWPKEFQTPVTSTNRAFMELIDELGRVTQDGKSDGIDGVVKSGQTVEVVGDQLFYRESVPSPNQSMNFLRAQAEEGGLWETMYQV
;
A
#
# COMPACT_ATOMS: atom_id res chain seq x y z
N MET A 1 18.18 -8.84 -5.75
CA MET A 1 18.87 -7.54 -5.90
C MET A 1 17.82 -6.50 -6.29
N ALA A 2 17.67 -5.41 -5.51
CA ALA A 2 16.89 -4.26 -5.97
C ALA A 2 17.48 -3.74 -7.29
N ALA A 3 16.67 -3.18 -8.18
CA ALA A 3 17.16 -2.57 -9.41
C ALA A 3 18.08 -1.39 -9.06
N THR A 4 19.38 -1.65 -8.99
CA THR A 4 20.42 -0.65 -8.66
C THR A 4 20.77 0.24 -9.85
N ARG A 5 20.19 -0.04 -11.02
CA ARG A 5 20.41 0.67 -12.28
C ARG A 5 19.06 0.92 -12.96
N PRO A 6 18.93 2.02 -13.74
CA PRO A 6 17.79 2.19 -14.62
C PRO A 6 17.66 0.96 -15.55
N PRO A 7 16.44 0.54 -15.88
CA PRO A 7 16.23 -0.50 -16.88
C PRO A 7 16.92 -0.09 -18.19
N ASP A 8 17.54 -1.07 -18.84
CA ASP A 8 18.22 -0.85 -20.11
C ASP A 8 17.22 -0.38 -21.19
N PRO A 9 17.52 0.65 -22.00
CA PRO A 9 16.58 1.16 -23.00
C PRO A 9 16.06 0.10 -23.98
N ALA A 10 16.87 -0.90 -24.34
CA ALA A 10 16.40 -1.98 -25.22
C ALA A 10 15.39 -2.88 -24.50
N SER A 11 15.57 -3.13 -23.20
CA SER A 11 14.58 -3.85 -22.38
C SER A 11 13.26 -3.10 -22.24
N LEU A 12 13.31 -1.76 -22.12
CA LEU A 12 12.10 -0.91 -22.08
C LEU A 12 11.34 -0.96 -23.41
N ALA A 13 12.07 -0.84 -24.54
CA ALA A 13 11.48 -0.92 -25.87
C ALA A 13 10.86 -2.31 -26.14
N GLN A 14 11.54 -3.38 -25.74
CA GLN A 14 11.01 -4.74 -25.86
C GLN A 14 9.74 -4.96 -25.03
N ALA A 15 9.65 -4.31 -23.86
CA ALA A 15 8.47 -4.32 -23.01
C ALA A 15 7.34 -3.37 -23.49
N GLY A 16 7.55 -2.62 -24.58
CA GLY A 16 6.59 -1.64 -25.08
C GLY A 16 6.37 -0.44 -24.15
N ILE A 17 7.36 -0.13 -23.30
CA ILE A 17 7.29 0.97 -22.34
C ILE A 17 7.65 2.28 -23.05
N ASP A 18 6.70 3.20 -23.06
CA ASP A 18 6.87 4.56 -23.57
C ASP A 18 7.73 5.39 -22.62
N THR A 19 8.94 5.74 -23.05
CA THR A 19 9.92 6.49 -22.25
C THR A 19 9.54 7.96 -22.06
N ASP A 20 8.67 8.52 -22.90
CA ASP A 20 8.16 9.89 -22.72
C ASP A 20 7.10 9.95 -21.61
N ARG A 21 6.48 8.81 -21.31
CA ARG A 21 5.47 8.63 -20.25
C ARG A 21 5.95 7.75 -19.10
N THR A 22 7.26 7.55 -18.97
CA THR A 22 7.85 6.73 -17.90
C THR A 22 9.14 7.35 -17.39
N LEU A 23 9.28 7.46 -16.07
CA LEU A 23 10.48 7.94 -15.41
C LEU A 23 11.01 6.92 -14.40
N PHE A 24 12.31 6.62 -14.45
CA PHE A 24 12.99 5.84 -13.43
C PHE A 24 13.70 6.73 -12.42
N VAL A 25 13.46 6.48 -11.13
CA VAL A 25 14.16 7.13 -10.03
C VAL A 25 14.63 6.06 -9.06
N ARG A 26 15.95 5.85 -8.97
CA ARG A 26 16.53 4.97 -7.95
C ARG A 26 16.17 5.51 -6.57
N THR A 27 15.56 4.66 -5.74
CA THR A 27 15.07 5.05 -4.42
C THR A 27 15.32 3.93 -3.43
N ASP A 28 16.07 4.20 -2.36
CA ASP A 28 16.02 3.37 -1.16
C ASP A 28 14.84 3.80 -0.29
N VAL A 29 13.76 3.01 -0.25
CA VAL A 29 12.53 3.36 0.48
C VAL A 29 12.72 3.44 2.00
N SER A 30 13.78 2.84 2.56
CA SER A 30 14.13 3.01 3.97
C SER A 30 14.71 4.39 4.28
N SER A 31 15.26 5.07 3.27
CA SER A 31 15.80 6.42 3.38
C SER A 31 14.66 7.42 3.23
N TRP A 32 14.45 8.22 4.28
CA TRP A 32 13.49 9.33 4.23
C TRP A 32 13.84 10.31 3.12
N GLN A 33 15.12 10.64 2.97
CA GLN A 33 15.61 11.61 1.99
C GLN A 33 15.42 11.10 0.55
N ASP A 34 15.66 9.83 0.28
CA ASP A 34 15.41 9.21 -1.03
C ASP A 34 13.91 9.23 -1.35
N SER A 35 13.06 8.91 -0.37
CA SER A 35 11.61 8.97 -0.53
C SER A 35 11.13 10.39 -0.84
N VAL A 36 11.64 11.40 -0.14
CA VAL A 36 11.35 12.82 -0.44
C VAL A 36 11.78 13.17 -1.86
N ALA A 37 12.97 12.72 -2.29
CA ALA A 37 13.49 12.97 -3.62
C ALA A 37 12.62 12.31 -4.71
N LEU A 38 12.16 11.08 -4.51
CA LEU A 38 11.24 10.37 -5.40
C LEU A 38 9.96 11.17 -5.63
N PHE A 39 9.26 11.55 -4.54
CA PHE A 39 8.00 12.28 -4.65
C PHE A 39 8.18 13.67 -5.28
N LYS A 40 9.25 14.39 -4.92
CA LYS A 40 9.56 15.70 -5.52
C LYS A 40 9.83 15.58 -7.02
N THR A 41 10.55 14.53 -7.42
CA THR A 41 10.85 14.26 -8.82
C THR A 41 9.58 13.90 -9.61
N ALA A 42 8.75 13.00 -9.09
CA ALA A 42 7.46 12.64 -9.69
C ALA A 42 6.53 13.85 -9.83
N TRP A 43 6.43 14.68 -8.79
CA TRP A 43 5.66 15.92 -8.80
C TRP A 43 6.12 16.87 -9.91
N ASN A 44 7.42 17.13 -10.00
CA ASN A 44 7.98 18.03 -11.01
C ASN A 44 7.83 17.47 -12.43
N TRP A 45 7.98 16.15 -12.60
CA TRP A 45 7.78 15.48 -13.89
C TRP A 45 6.35 15.61 -14.39
N GLY A 46 5.36 15.55 -13.50
CA GLY A 46 3.97 15.90 -13.80
C GLY A 46 3.69 17.41 -13.95
N ASN A 47 4.71 18.24 -14.19
CA ASN A 47 4.65 19.71 -14.23
C ASN A 47 4.07 20.35 -12.96
N GLY A 48 4.21 19.68 -11.81
CA GLY A 48 3.68 20.12 -10.54
C GLY A 48 2.16 20.08 -10.45
N HIS A 49 1.51 19.22 -11.24
CA HIS A 49 0.06 19.17 -11.29
C HIS A 49 -0.55 18.11 -10.36
N ARG A 50 -0.03 16.88 -10.35
CA ARG A 50 -0.81 15.75 -9.84
C ARG A 50 0.03 14.53 -9.45
N ILE A 51 -0.37 13.88 -8.35
CA ILE A 51 -0.02 12.48 -8.04
C ILE A 51 -1.33 11.78 -7.65
N ASP A 52 -1.78 10.85 -8.47
CA ASP A 52 -3.07 10.15 -8.30
C ASP A 52 -2.95 8.82 -7.57
N PHE A 53 -1.83 8.13 -7.73
CA PHE A 53 -1.69 6.77 -7.26
C PHE A 53 -0.31 6.51 -6.69
N LEU A 54 -0.27 5.77 -5.58
CA LEU A 54 0.94 5.20 -5.00
C LEU A 54 0.78 3.70 -4.79
N ALA A 55 1.63 2.92 -5.45
CA ALA A 55 1.86 1.52 -5.10
C ALA A 55 3.04 1.42 -4.12
N ALA A 56 2.74 1.24 -2.82
CA ALA A 56 3.76 0.93 -1.82
C ALA A 56 4.11 -0.57 -1.88
N ASN A 57 4.86 -0.94 -2.92
CA ASN A 57 5.11 -2.33 -3.30
C ASN A 57 6.45 -2.91 -2.79
N ALA A 58 7.41 -2.06 -2.44
CA ALA A 58 8.73 -2.52 -2.03
C ALA A 58 8.67 -3.39 -0.75
N GLY A 59 9.46 -4.45 -0.72
CA GLY A 59 9.54 -5.38 0.40
C GLY A 59 10.79 -6.25 0.35
N THR A 60 11.16 -6.81 1.49
CA THR A 60 12.28 -7.75 1.65
C THR A 60 11.97 -8.76 2.76
N ASP A 61 12.69 -9.86 2.78
CA ASP A 61 12.73 -10.83 3.88
C ASP A 61 13.68 -10.41 5.03
N ASP A 62 13.59 -11.16 6.13
CA ASP A 62 14.48 -11.08 7.27
C ASP A 62 15.94 -11.31 6.83
N LYS A 63 16.86 -10.49 7.34
CA LYS A 63 18.30 -10.61 7.03
C LYS A 63 19.07 -11.39 8.08
N GLU A 64 18.40 -11.75 9.17
CA GLU A 64 18.97 -12.43 10.32
C GLU A 64 17.87 -13.26 10.98
N SER A 65 18.22 -14.43 11.52
CA SER A 65 17.28 -15.27 12.25
C SER A 65 17.15 -14.81 13.69
N VAL A 66 15.92 -14.56 14.15
CA VAL A 66 15.65 -14.24 15.57
C VAL A 66 15.98 -15.40 16.52
N TYR A 67 16.07 -16.62 16.00
CA TYR A 67 16.33 -17.80 16.82
C TYR A 67 17.82 -17.99 17.15
N GLY A 68 18.69 -17.13 16.61
CA GLY A 68 20.10 -17.12 17.01
C GLY A 68 20.84 -18.42 16.73
N TYR A 69 20.48 -19.17 15.67
CA TYR A 69 21.11 -20.46 15.34
C TYR A 69 22.65 -20.39 15.15
N ASN A 70 23.23 -19.19 15.08
CA ASN A 70 24.65 -18.93 14.94
C ASN A 70 25.28 -18.20 16.15
N VAL A 71 24.59 -18.08 17.29
CA VAL A 71 25.16 -17.50 18.51
C VAL A 71 25.85 -18.60 19.30
N ASP A 72 27.17 -18.50 19.43
CA ASP A 72 27.96 -19.38 20.28
C ASP A 72 27.66 -19.06 21.76
N PRO A 73 27.06 -19.99 22.53
CA PRO A 73 26.75 -19.74 23.94
C PRO A 73 27.99 -19.59 24.83
N GLU A 74 29.19 -19.91 24.33
CA GLU A 74 30.46 -19.77 25.06
C GLU A 74 31.19 -18.46 24.76
N THR A 75 30.66 -17.62 23.85
CA THR A 75 31.27 -16.31 23.58
C THR A 75 31.13 -15.36 24.78
N GLU A 76 32.19 -14.63 25.09
CA GLU A 76 32.16 -13.51 26.05
C GLU A 76 31.64 -12.21 25.41
N GLU A 77 31.38 -12.21 24.09
CA GLU A 77 30.86 -11.04 23.37
C GLU A 77 29.37 -10.83 23.65
N GLU A 78 29.01 -9.59 23.97
CA GLU A 78 27.61 -9.17 24.10
C GLU A 78 26.86 -9.27 22.75
N PRO A 79 25.58 -9.66 22.75
CA PRO A 79 24.77 -9.67 21.52
C PRO A 79 24.72 -8.30 20.85
N VAL A 80 24.93 -8.27 19.53
CA VAL A 80 24.79 -7.04 18.74
C VAL A 80 23.32 -6.75 18.44
N MET A 81 23.02 -5.48 18.12
CA MET A 81 21.69 -5.08 17.68
C MET A 81 21.27 -5.91 16.45
N PRO A 82 20.07 -6.51 16.44
CA PRO A 82 19.63 -7.32 15.31
C PRO A 82 19.45 -6.46 14.06
N ASN A 83 19.64 -7.07 12.90
CA ASN A 83 19.40 -6.41 11.64
C ASN A 83 17.88 -6.20 11.40
N LEU A 84 17.41 -4.97 11.61
CA LEU A 84 15.99 -4.59 11.43
C LEU A 84 15.66 -4.06 10.03
N ARG A 85 16.51 -4.33 9.04
CA ARG A 85 16.30 -3.86 7.66
C ARG A 85 14.95 -4.28 7.07
N CYS A 86 14.47 -5.47 7.44
CA CYS A 86 13.16 -5.95 7.05
C CYS A 86 12.04 -5.02 7.54
N ILE A 87 12.08 -4.59 8.80
CA ILE A 87 11.12 -3.65 9.39
C ILE A 87 11.21 -2.28 8.72
N GLU A 88 12.43 -1.77 8.52
CA GLU A 88 12.66 -0.48 7.88
C GLU A 88 12.03 -0.41 6.48
N VAL A 89 12.27 -1.44 5.67
CA VAL A 89 11.78 -1.50 4.28
C VAL A 89 10.30 -1.84 4.22
N ASN A 90 9.81 -2.83 4.98
CA ASN A 90 8.43 -3.30 4.81
C ASN A 90 7.39 -2.49 5.60
N LEU A 91 7.77 -1.83 6.71
CA LEU A 91 6.83 -1.13 7.58
C LEU A 91 7.13 0.37 7.67
N LEU A 92 8.33 0.75 8.12
CA LEU A 92 8.67 2.15 8.36
C LEU A 92 8.60 2.98 7.06
N SER A 93 9.10 2.43 5.95
CA SER A 93 9.02 3.09 4.63
C SER A 93 7.58 3.39 4.20
N VAL A 94 6.61 2.56 4.60
CA VAL A 94 5.20 2.74 4.22
C VAL A 94 4.58 3.89 5.01
N PHE A 95 4.94 4.06 6.28
CA PHE A 95 4.57 5.26 7.05
C PHE A 95 5.15 6.53 6.41
N HIS A 96 6.41 6.49 6.00
CA HIS A 96 7.05 7.60 5.30
C HIS A 96 6.32 7.93 3.98
N ALA A 97 6.06 6.92 3.16
CA ALA A 97 5.40 7.06 1.88
C ALA A 97 3.96 7.57 2.02
N LEU A 98 3.20 7.08 3.02
CA LEU A 98 1.86 7.56 3.33
C LEU A 98 1.86 9.06 3.68
N LYS A 99 2.79 9.49 4.54
CA LYS A 99 2.93 10.92 4.91
C LYS A 99 3.21 11.80 3.70
N LEU A 100 4.12 11.37 2.82
CA LEU A 100 4.44 12.10 1.60
C LEU A 100 3.25 12.10 0.63
N PHE A 101 2.56 10.97 0.48
CA PHE A 101 1.39 10.86 -0.39
C PHE A 101 0.27 11.79 0.04
N ILE A 102 -0.07 11.82 1.33
CA ILE A 102 -1.06 12.76 1.89
C ILE A 102 -0.67 14.20 1.59
N PHE A 103 0.60 14.57 1.80
CA PHE A 103 1.07 15.93 1.52
C PHE A 103 0.89 16.32 0.05
N TYR A 104 1.29 15.47 -0.89
CA TYR A 104 1.17 15.77 -2.33
C TYR A 104 -0.27 15.68 -2.84
N ALA A 105 -1.10 14.80 -2.27
CA ALA A 105 -2.53 14.72 -2.56
C ALA A 105 -3.25 16.02 -2.15
N ARG A 106 -3.02 16.50 -0.92
CA ARG A 106 -3.56 17.80 -0.46
C ARG A 106 -3.08 18.97 -1.32
N ARG A 107 -1.80 18.94 -1.75
CA ARG A 107 -1.24 19.95 -2.64
C ARG A 107 -1.91 19.93 -4.02
N THR A 108 -2.15 18.75 -4.57
CA THR A 108 -2.90 18.53 -5.81
C THR A 108 -4.30 19.13 -5.71
N GLN A 109 -5.04 18.77 -4.66
CA GLN A 109 -6.41 19.24 -4.44
C GLN A 109 -6.49 20.76 -4.34
N LYS A 110 -5.55 21.39 -3.62
CA LYS A 110 -5.44 22.85 -3.56
C LYS A 110 -5.20 23.47 -4.94
N GLY A 111 -4.32 22.86 -5.75
CA GLY A 111 -4.05 23.28 -7.13
C GLY A 111 -5.31 23.26 -8.00
N ILE A 112 -6.05 22.14 -7.95
CA ILE A 112 -7.32 21.97 -8.67
C ILE A 112 -8.31 23.07 -8.25
N SER A 113 -8.55 23.26 -6.95
CA SER A 113 -9.48 24.28 -6.44
C SER A 113 -9.09 25.72 -6.81
N SER A 114 -7.80 26.01 -6.96
CA SER A 114 -7.30 27.34 -7.38
C SER A 114 -7.41 27.60 -8.89
N SER A 115 -7.52 26.55 -9.70
CA SER A 115 -7.63 26.64 -11.17
C SER A 115 -9.07 26.77 -11.69
N THR A 116 -10.06 26.54 -10.83
CA THR A 116 -11.49 26.80 -11.10
C THR A 116 -11.77 28.31 -11.15
N SER A 117 -11.69 28.92 -12.32
CA SER A 117 -12.45 30.16 -12.58
C SER A 117 -13.95 29.81 -12.67
N PRO A 118 -14.87 30.63 -12.14
CA PRO A 118 -16.30 30.36 -12.27
C PRO A 118 -16.71 30.47 -13.74
N VAL A 119 -17.00 29.34 -14.37
CA VAL A 119 -17.75 29.33 -15.64
C VAL A 119 -19.23 29.39 -15.26
N ILE A 120 -19.85 30.55 -15.46
CA ILE A 120 -21.30 30.69 -15.39
C ILE A 120 -21.87 29.96 -16.61
N ASP A 121 -22.51 28.81 -16.40
CA ASP A 121 -23.38 28.20 -17.41
C ASP A 121 -24.70 28.99 -17.44
N PRO A 122 -25.03 29.73 -18.51
CA PRO A 122 -26.27 30.51 -18.59
C PRO A 122 -27.54 29.65 -18.66
N ARG A 123 -27.44 28.31 -18.64
CA ARG A 123 -28.59 27.40 -18.76
C ARG A 123 -28.82 26.52 -17.53
N ASN A 124 -28.01 26.61 -16.48
CA ASN A 124 -28.16 25.74 -15.30
C ASN A 124 -27.96 26.53 -14.00
N SER A 125 -29.07 26.79 -13.28
CA SER A 125 -29.07 27.52 -12.00
C SER A 125 -28.75 26.63 -10.79
N SER A 126 -28.26 25.40 -10.99
CA SER A 126 -27.72 24.57 -9.90
C SER A 126 -26.21 24.46 -10.04
N SER A 127 -25.52 25.08 -9.09
CA SER A 127 -24.06 25.12 -9.00
C SER A 127 -23.50 23.73 -8.69
N SER A 128 -23.06 23.01 -9.72
CA SER A 128 -22.17 21.84 -9.58
C SER A 128 -20.78 22.24 -10.04
N LEU A 129 -19.93 22.61 -9.08
CA LEU A 129 -18.52 22.96 -9.31
C LEU A 129 -17.67 21.71 -9.57
N SER A 130 -17.13 21.54 -10.76
CA SER A 130 -15.84 20.86 -10.99
C SER A 130 -15.38 21.09 -12.44
N SER A 131 -14.23 21.74 -12.63
CA SER A 131 -13.61 21.97 -13.94
C SER A 131 -12.72 20.82 -14.44
N SER A 132 -12.86 19.62 -13.85
CA SER A 132 -12.29 18.39 -14.39
C SER A 132 -13.42 17.38 -14.59
N PRO A 133 -13.58 16.76 -15.78
CA PRO A 133 -14.58 15.71 -15.99
C PRO A 133 -14.31 14.46 -15.14
N TRP A 134 -13.12 14.36 -14.55
CA TRP A 134 -12.73 13.26 -13.66
C TRP A 134 -12.52 13.78 -12.23
N PRO A 135 -13.24 13.24 -11.23
CA PRO A 135 -12.98 13.56 -9.83
C PRO A 135 -11.55 13.17 -9.46
N PHE A 136 -10.88 13.98 -8.62
CA PHE A 136 -9.58 13.61 -8.08
C PHE A 136 -9.80 12.75 -6.83
N ASN A 137 -9.61 11.43 -6.97
CA ASN A 137 -9.69 10.46 -5.87
C ASN A 137 -8.34 9.73 -5.71
N PRO A 138 -7.36 10.33 -5.01
CA PRO A 138 -6.05 9.73 -4.84
C PRO A 138 -6.11 8.36 -4.13
N LYS A 139 -5.37 7.39 -4.66
CA LYS A 139 -5.33 6.01 -4.17
C LYS A 139 -3.94 5.59 -3.71
N MET A 140 -3.85 4.93 -2.56
CA MET A 140 -2.65 4.23 -2.13
C MET A 140 -2.98 2.75 -1.96
N VAL A 141 -2.20 1.88 -2.59
CA VAL A 141 -2.28 0.43 -2.36
C VAL A 141 -0.95 -0.05 -1.80
N ILE A 142 -1.03 -0.62 -0.60
CA ILE A 142 0.09 -1.20 0.14
C ILE A 142 0.21 -2.68 -0.24
N THR A 143 1.42 -3.15 -0.54
CA THR A 143 1.67 -4.58 -0.72
C THR A 143 2.02 -5.22 0.62
N GLY A 144 1.01 -5.79 1.26
CA GLY A 144 1.11 -6.66 2.41
C GLY A 144 1.58 -8.06 2.03
N SER A 145 1.04 -9.07 2.72
CA SER A 145 1.21 -10.50 2.44
C SER A 145 0.16 -11.28 3.22
N CYS A 146 -0.19 -12.50 2.80
CA CYS A 146 -1.05 -13.37 3.60
C CYS A 146 -0.49 -13.60 5.02
N VAL A 147 0.83 -13.51 5.22
CA VAL A 147 1.45 -13.57 6.55
C VAL A 147 1.19 -12.34 7.42
N GLY A 148 0.47 -11.33 6.91
CA GLY A 148 -0.13 -10.29 7.73
C GLY A 148 -1.38 -10.77 8.49
N GLN A 149 -1.84 -11.99 8.22
CA GLN A 149 -2.94 -12.66 8.93
C GLN A 149 -2.49 -13.94 9.65
N TYR A 150 -1.48 -14.61 9.11
CA TYR A 150 -1.05 -15.92 9.59
C TYR A 150 0.32 -15.86 10.23
N ARG A 151 0.54 -16.72 11.21
CA ARG A 151 1.85 -16.94 11.81
C ARG A 151 2.84 -17.41 10.74
N PHE A 152 4.00 -16.76 10.68
CA PHE A 152 5.08 -17.16 9.77
C PHE A 152 6.41 -17.28 10.52
N PRO A 153 6.68 -18.46 11.13
CA PRO A 153 7.79 -18.62 12.05
C PRO A 153 9.16 -18.53 11.38
N VAL A 154 9.27 -18.74 10.07
CA VAL A 154 10.55 -18.71 9.35
C VAL A 154 11.08 -17.29 9.13
N ALA A 155 10.22 -16.27 9.16
CA ALA A 155 10.60 -14.86 9.01
C ALA A 155 9.71 -13.95 9.90
N PRO A 156 9.98 -13.91 11.21
CA PRO A 156 9.14 -13.20 12.17
C PRO A 156 9.20 -11.68 12.04
N GLN A 157 10.31 -11.06 11.58
CA GLN A 157 10.31 -9.61 11.34
C GLN A 157 9.39 -9.26 10.16
N TYR A 158 9.47 -10.04 9.07
CA TYR A 158 8.60 -9.91 7.91
C TYR A 158 7.13 -10.09 8.31
N CYS A 159 6.82 -11.14 9.08
CA CYS A 159 5.49 -11.39 9.64
C CYS A 159 4.97 -10.18 10.44
N ALA A 160 5.78 -9.65 11.36
CA ALA A 160 5.42 -8.50 12.19
C ALA A 160 5.18 -7.24 11.35
N ALA A 161 6.07 -6.96 10.38
CA ALA A 161 5.91 -5.83 9.47
C ALA A 161 4.60 -5.94 8.67
N LYS A 162 4.31 -7.11 8.08
CA LYS A 162 3.10 -7.32 7.26
C LYS A 162 1.81 -7.27 8.08
N HIS A 163 1.82 -7.70 9.34
CA HIS A 163 0.70 -7.43 10.26
C HIS A 163 0.52 -5.94 10.54
N GLY A 164 1.63 -5.22 10.75
CA GLY A 164 1.62 -3.76 10.94
C GLY A 164 0.97 -3.01 9.77
N LEU A 165 1.16 -3.48 8.53
CA LEU A 165 0.52 -2.90 7.34
C LEU A 165 -1.00 -3.09 7.31
N VAL A 166 -1.49 -4.25 7.76
CA VAL A 166 -2.94 -4.51 7.91
C VAL A 166 -3.54 -3.55 8.93
N GLY A 167 -2.89 -3.41 10.09
CA GLY A 167 -3.29 -2.45 11.12
C GLY A 167 -3.30 -1.02 10.61
N LEU A 168 -2.20 -0.57 10.00
CA LEU A 168 -2.08 0.77 9.41
C LEU A 168 -3.22 1.06 8.42
N THR A 169 -3.46 0.15 7.47
CA THR A 169 -4.49 0.32 6.43
C THR A 169 -5.86 0.53 7.03
N ARG A 170 -6.25 -0.33 7.99
CA ARG A 170 -7.55 -0.24 8.66
C ARG A 170 -7.69 1.01 9.51
N SER A 171 -6.61 1.43 10.17
CA SER A 171 -6.62 2.63 11.04
C SER A 171 -6.73 3.96 10.28
N VAL A 172 -6.24 4.05 9.03
CA VAL A 172 -6.21 5.32 8.29
C VAL A 172 -7.25 5.42 7.19
N GLY A 173 -7.75 4.30 6.67
CA GLY A 173 -8.55 4.25 5.45
C GLY A 173 -9.83 5.10 5.48
N GLU A 174 -10.63 4.98 6.54
CA GLU A 174 -11.90 5.71 6.65
C GLU A 174 -11.67 7.22 6.86
N LYS A 175 -10.81 7.59 7.82
CA LYS A 175 -10.53 9.00 8.14
C LYS A 175 -9.94 9.72 6.92
N LEU A 176 -8.98 9.10 6.21
CA LEU A 176 -8.40 9.71 5.00
C LEU A 176 -9.39 9.81 3.84
N LEU A 177 -10.27 8.83 3.66
CA LEU A 177 -11.30 8.92 2.63
C LEU A 177 -12.29 10.05 2.94
N LYS A 178 -12.73 10.16 4.20
CA LYS A 178 -13.69 11.18 4.64
C LYS A 178 -13.14 12.61 4.53
N TYR A 179 -11.89 12.83 4.96
CA TYR A 179 -11.35 14.19 5.12
C TYR A 179 -10.46 14.65 3.97
N ASP A 180 -9.80 13.73 3.28
CA ASP A 180 -8.84 14.04 2.22
C ASP A 180 -9.23 13.46 0.85
N ASN A 181 -10.34 12.70 0.79
CA ASN A 181 -10.72 11.91 -0.38
C ASN A 181 -9.59 10.95 -0.84
N ILE A 182 -8.73 10.53 0.09
CA ILE A 182 -7.64 9.59 -0.16
C ILE A 182 -8.09 8.20 0.25
N ALA A 183 -8.09 7.25 -0.68
CA ALA A 183 -8.36 5.85 -0.36
C ALA A 183 -7.06 5.09 -0.12
N VAL A 184 -6.97 4.36 0.99
CA VAL A 184 -5.80 3.55 1.34
C VAL A 184 -6.24 2.10 1.53
N ASN A 185 -5.65 1.18 0.78
CA ASN A 185 -5.96 -0.25 0.83
C ASN A 185 -4.69 -1.10 0.87
N CYS A 186 -4.83 -2.38 1.18
CA CYS A 186 -3.74 -3.34 1.24
C CYS A 186 -4.07 -4.60 0.44
N VAL A 187 -3.16 -5.03 -0.43
CA VAL A 187 -3.20 -6.34 -1.04
C VAL A 187 -2.29 -7.29 -0.26
N MET A 188 -2.74 -8.52 -0.01
CA MET A 188 -2.04 -9.52 0.78
C MET A 188 -1.84 -10.79 -0.05
N PRO A 189 -0.82 -10.84 -0.92
CA PRO A 189 -0.59 -12.01 -1.76
C PRO A 189 -0.17 -13.24 -0.95
N GLY A 190 -0.60 -14.41 -1.43
CA GLY A 190 -0.02 -15.70 -1.12
C GLY A 190 1.35 -15.87 -1.79
N PHE A 191 1.73 -17.11 -2.13
CA PHE A 191 3.01 -17.37 -2.77
C PHE A 191 3.00 -16.94 -4.25
N VAL A 192 3.58 -15.78 -4.55
CA VAL A 192 3.79 -15.31 -5.92
C VAL A 192 5.24 -15.62 -6.33
N PRO A 193 5.48 -16.34 -7.44
CA PRO A 193 6.82 -16.75 -7.87
C PRO A 193 7.62 -15.56 -8.43
N THR A 194 8.10 -14.70 -7.53
CA THR A 194 8.93 -13.52 -7.83
C THR A 194 10.36 -13.73 -7.35
N SER A 195 11.28 -12.82 -7.72
CA SER A 195 12.68 -12.86 -7.27
C SER A 195 12.90 -12.63 -5.76
N LEU A 196 11.83 -12.49 -4.98
CA LEU A 196 11.91 -12.47 -3.52
C LEU A 196 12.12 -13.89 -2.94
N GLY A 197 11.56 -14.92 -3.58
CA GLY A 197 11.85 -16.32 -3.23
C GLY A 197 13.15 -16.79 -3.87
N SER A 198 13.84 -17.75 -3.23
CA SER A 198 14.99 -18.39 -3.86
C SER A 198 14.54 -19.24 -5.06
N PRO A 199 15.39 -19.42 -6.10
CA PRO A 199 15.06 -20.28 -7.24
C PRO A 199 14.66 -21.70 -6.82
N GLU A 200 15.30 -22.25 -5.79
CA GLU A 200 15.02 -23.58 -5.25
C GLU A 200 13.64 -23.64 -4.62
N LEU A 201 13.26 -22.64 -3.82
CA LEU A 201 11.93 -22.55 -3.23
C LEU A 201 10.85 -22.43 -4.31
N ILE A 202 11.07 -21.59 -5.32
CA ILE A 202 10.13 -21.41 -6.44
C ILE A 202 9.95 -22.72 -7.22
N ALA A 203 11.04 -23.44 -7.48
CA ALA A 203 10.99 -24.72 -8.18
C ALA A 203 10.30 -25.82 -7.37
N ALA A 204 10.45 -25.81 -6.05
CA ALA A 204 9.84 -26.77 -5.14
C ALA A 204 8.35 -26.50 -4.85
N TRP A 205 7.88 -25.25 -5.02
CA TRP A 205 6.49 -24.90 -4.71
C TRP A 205 5.52 -25.48 -5.75
N PRO A 206 4.48 -26.24 -5.35
CA PRO A 206 3.51 -26.82 -6.29
C PRO A 206 2.85 -25.74 -7.15
N LYS A 207 2.86 -25.93 -8.47
CA LYS A 207 2.45 -24.89 -9.44
C LYS A 207 0.99 -24.47 -9.27
N GLU A 208 0.13 -25.41 -8.92
CA GLU A 208 -1.29 -25.22 -8.63
C GLU A 208 -1.55 -24.36 -7.39
N PHE A 209 -0.56 -24.19 -6.51
CA PHE A 209 -0.65 -23.35 -5.31
C PHE A 209 0.15 -22.05 -5.43
N GLN A 210 0.67 -21.73 -6.62
CA GLN A 210 1.27 -20.44 -6.91
C GLN A 210 0.19 -19.43 -7.25
N THR A 211 0.20 -18.27 -6.60
CA THR A 211 -0.63 -17.13 -6.96
C THR A 211 -0.06 -16.45 -8.21
N PRO A 212 -0.80 -16.38 -9.33
CA PRO A 212 -0.37 -15.63 -10.50
C PRO A 212 -0.26 -14.13 -10.20
N VAL A 213 0.76 -13.47 -10.77
CA VAL A 213 0.92 -12.00 -10.69
C VAL A 213 -0.33 -11.29 -11.22
N THR A 214 -1.01 -11.87 -12.23
CA THR A 214 -2.27 -11.34 -12.78
C THR A 214 -3.39 -11.26 -11.75
N SER A 215 -3.46 -12.19 -10.79
CA SER A 215 -4.42 -12.13 -9.67
C SER A 215 -4.10 -10.97 -8.73
N THR A 216 -2.81 -10.74 -8.44
CA THR A 216 -2.38 -9.57 -7.64
C THR A 216 -2.71 -8.28 -8.38
N ASN A 217 -2.42 -8.19 -9.67
CA ASN A 217 -2.76 -7.04 -10.50
C ASN A 217 -4.27 -6.79 -10.51
N ARG A 218 -5.10 -7.83 -10.62
CA ARG A 218 -6.55 -7.70 -10.50
C ARG A 218 -6.97 -7.05 -9.17
N ALA A 219 -6.38 -7.48 -8.06
CA ALA A 219 -6.66 -6.88 -6.76
C ALA A 219 -6.28 -5.40 -6.71
N PHE A 220 -5.13 -5.02 -7.29
CA PHE A 220 -4.78 -3.60 -7.46
C PHE A 220 -5.86 -2.86 -8.25
N MET A 221 -6.32 -3.41 -9.38
CA MET A 221 -7.34 -2.77 -10.22
C MET A 221 -8.68 -2.60 -9.50
N GLU A 222 -9.15 -3.59 -8.75
CA GLU A 222 -10.39 -3.47 -7.96
C GLU A 222 -10.25 -2.44 -6.82
N LEU A 223 -9.07 -2.36 -6.18
CA LEU A 223 -8.81 -1.43 -5.08
C LEU A 223 -8.67 0.04 -5.53
N ILE A 224 -8.29 0.28 -6.78
CA ILE A 224 -8.15 1.63 -7.35
C ILE A 224 -9.31 2.05 -8.23
N ASP A 225 -10.30 1.18 -8.47
CA ASP A 225 -11.44 1.52 -9.33
C ASP A 225 -12.23 2.72 -8.76
N GLU A 226 -12.48 3.70 -9.63
CA GLU A 226 -13.12 4.97 -9.28
C GLU A 226 -14.57 4.81 -8.81
N LEU A 227 -15.24 3.77 -9.30
CA LEU A 227 -16.62 3.46 -8.94
C LEU A 227 -16.71 2.21 -8.06
N GLY A 228 -15.57 1.67 -7.62
CA GLY A 228 -15.50 0.47 -6.80
C GLY A 228 -16.00 -0.81 -7.49
N ARG A 229 -15.83 -0.89 -8.81
CA ARG A 229 -16.26 -2.05 -9.59
C ARG A 229 -15.47 -3.31 -9.24
N VAL A 230 -16.18 -4.43 -9.20
CA VAL A 230 -15.63 -5.77 -9.01
C VAL A 230 -16.11 -6.66 -10.14
N THR A 231 -15.20 -7.42 -10.74
CA THR A 231 -15.57 -8.37 -11.80
C THR A 231 -16.42 -9.49 -11.21
N GLN A 232 -17.65 -9.65 -11.72
CA GLN A 232 -18.64 -10.61 -11.23
C GLN A 232 -18.42 -12.03 -11.79
N ASP A 233 -17.22 -12.58 -11.62
CA ASP A 233 -16.83 -13.93 -12.09
C ASP A 233 -16.75 -14.97 -10.96
N GLY A 234 -17.18 -14.61 -9.75
CA GLY A 234 -17.15 -15.47 -8.57
C GLY A 234 -15.77 -15.68 -7.94
N LYS A 235 -14.74 -14.95 -8.41
CA LYS A 235 -13.37 -15.04 -7.88
C LYS A 235 -12.99 -13.89 -6.94
N SER A 236 -13.89 -12.94 -6.73
CA SER A 236 -13.72 -11.85 -5.77
C SER A 236 -14.99 -11.74 -4.94
N ASP A 237 -14.85 -11.68 -3.62
CA ASP A 237 -15.94 -11.39 -2.68
C ASP A 237 -16.08 -9.89 -2.37
N GLY A 238 -15.37 -9.05 -3.14
CA GLY A 238 -15.49 -7.59 -3.06
C GLY A 238 -16.88 -7.09 -3.45
N ILE A 239 -17.41 -6.13 -2.70
CA ILE A 239 -18.73 -5.54 -2.96
C ILE A 239 -18.70 -4.65 -4.21
N ASP A 240 -19.44 -4.98 -5.27
CA ASP A 240 -19.47 -4.14 -6.49
C ASP A 240 -20.09 -2.75 -6.24
N GLY A 241 -19.58 -1.72 -6.93
CA GLY A 241 -20.11 -0.36 -6.88
C GLY A 241 -19.75 0.45 -5.63
N VAL A 242 -18.86 -0.07 -4.77
CA VAL A 242 -18.43 0.59 -3.53
C VAL A 242 -16.94 0.89 -3.59
N VAL A 243 -16.58 2.17 -3.56
CA VAL A 243 -15.18 2.62 -3.52
C VAL A 243 -14.45 1.97 -2.34
N LYS A 244 -13.29 1.39 -2.60
CA LYS A 244 -12.51 0.69 -1.57
C LYS A 244 -11.66 1.66 -0.78
N SER A 245 -11.80 1.66 0.54
CA SER A 245 -10.83 2.25 1.47
C SER A 245 -10.81 1.42 2.76
N GLY A 246 -9.64 1.36 3.41
CA GLY A 246 -9.42 0.54 4.61
C GLY A 246 -9.48 -0.97 4.35
N GLN A 247 -9.56 -1.40 3.09
CA GLN A 247 -9.73 -2.81 2.72
C GLN A 247 -8.40 -3.55 2.73
N THR A 248 -8.44 -4.81 3.15
CA THR A 248 -7.29 -5.72 3.15
C THR A 248 -7.67 -6.97 2.35
N VAL A 249 -7.10 -7.15 1.17
CA VAL A 249 -7.52 -8.18 0.20
C VAL A 249 -6.47 -9.28 0.13
N GLU A 250 -6.79 -10.48 0.60
CA GLU A 250 -5.93 -11.64 0.42
C GLU A 250 -6.04 -12.20 -0.99
N VAL A 251 -4.92 -12.50 -1.63
CA VAL A 251 -4.87 -12.99 -3.01
C VAL A 251 -4.20 -14.36 -3.06
N VAL A 252 -4.99 -15.42 -3.21
CA VAL A 252 -4.51 -16.80 -3.21
C VAL A 252 -4.99 -17.51 -4.46
N GLY A 253 -4.05 -18.03 -5.25
CA GLY A 253 -4.37 -18.58 -6.57
C GLY A 253 -5.02 -17.50 -7.45
N ASP A 254 -6.19 -17.78 -8.00
CA ASP A 254 -6.96 -16.85 -8.83
C ASP A 254 -8.09 -16.13 -8.08
N GLN A 255 -8.12 -16.21 -6.74
CA GLN A 255 -9.20 -15.67 -5.91
C GLN A 255 -8.74 -14.49 -5.03
N LEU A 256 -9.66 -13.56 -4.80
CA LEU A 256 -9.52 -12.36 -3.98
C LEU A 256 -10.51 -12.44 -2.82
N PHE A 257 -10.00 -12.31 -1.60
CA PHE A 257 -10.78 -12.35 -0.36
C PHE A 257 -10.63 -11.04 0.41
N TYR A 258 -11.71 -10.27 0.55
CA TYR A 258 -11.76 -9.04 1.32
C TYR A 258 -11.90 -9.38 2.80
N ARG A 259 -10.78 -9.29 3.53
CA ARG A 259 -10.66 -9.78 4.90
C ARG A 259 -11.20 -8.80 5.92
N GLU A 260 -12.16 -9.26 6.72
CA GLU A 260 -12.73 -8.51 7.83
C GLU A 260 -11.76 -8.36 9.02
N SER A 261 -12.08 -7.42 9.90
CA SER A 261 -11.37 -7.25 11.17
C SER A 261 -11.70 -8.36 12.15
N VAL A 262 -10.81 -8.58 13.13
CA VAL A 262 -11.07 -9.54 14.20
C VAL A 262 -12.34 -9.13 14.96
N PRO A 263 -13.31 -10.05 15.15
CA PRO A 263 -14.51 -9.77 15.93
C PRO A 263 -14.15 -9.43 17.38
N SER A 264 -14.89 -8.50 17.97
CA SER A 264 -14.73 -8.19 19.40
C SER A 264 -15.14 -9.37 20.26
N PRO A 265 -14.35 -9.80 21.27
CA PRO A 265 -14.69 -10.94 22.11
C PRO A 265 -15.82 -10.67 23.11
N ASN A 266 -16.12 -9.40 23.42
CA ASN A 266 -17.16 -9.01 24.37
C ASN A 266 -17.53 -7.51 24.26
N GLN A 267 -18.48 -7.07 25.10
CA GLN A 267 -18.95 -5.68 25.16
C GLN A 267 -17.85 -4.68 25.55
N SER A 268 -16.90 -5.06 26.42
CA SER A 268 -15.78 -4.18 26.80
C SER A 268 -14.92 -3.83 25.59
N MET A 269 -14.63 -4.81 24.73
CA MET A 269 -13.89 -4.54 23.50
C MET A 269 -14.70 -3.72 22.48
N ASN A 270 -16.01 -3.98 22.37
CA ASN A 270 -16.89 -3.14 21.54
C ASN A 270 -16.85 -1.68 21.98
N PHE A 271 -16.92 -1.44 23.30
CA PHE A 271 -16.83 -0.10 23.84
C PHE A 271 -15.47 0.55 23.50
N LEU A 272 -14.35 -0.10 23.79
CA LEU A 272 -13.01 0.46 23.51
C LEU A 272 -12.84 0.81 22.03
N ARG A 273 -13.29 -0.05 21.11
CA ARG A 273 -13.24 0.23 19.66
C ARG A 273 -14.09 1.44 19.30
N ALA A 274 -15.33 1.50 19.77
CA ALA A 274 -16.21 2.65 19.53
C ALA A 274 -15.62 3.97 20.07
N GLN A 275 -14.86 3.92 21.16
CA GLN A 275 -14.20 5.11 21.72
C GLN A 275 -12.96 5.56 20.94
N ALA A 276 -12.43 4.72 20.05
CA ALA A 276 -11.28 5.05 19.20
C ALA A 276 -11.71 5.70 17.88
N GLU A 277 -13.00 5.67 17.58
CA GLU A 277 -13.58 6.37 16.43
C GLU A 277 -13.80 7.86 16.72
N GLU A 278 -14.14 8.61 15.68
CA GLU A 278 -14.38 10.05 15.74
C GLU A 278 -15.43 10.43 16.80
N GLY A 279 -15.10 11.43 17.62
CA GLY A 279 -15.93 11.87 18.74
C GLY A 279 -15.88 10.94 19.96
N GLY A 280 -15.05 9.88 19.93
CA GLY A 280 -14.83 8.98 21.06
C GLY A 280 -13.92 9.57 22.14
N LEU A 281 -13.84 8.86 23.27
CA LEU A 281 -13.02 9.28 24.42
C LEU A 281 -11.53 9.45 24.09
N TRP A 282 -10.97 8.59 23.23
CA TRP A 282 -9.54 8.66 22.90
C TRP A 282 -9.21 9.94 22.12
N GLU A 283 -10.04 10.36 21.17
CA GLU A 283 -9.84 11.61 20.43
C GLU A 283 -9.97 12.83 21.35
N THR A 284 -11.01 12.83 22.21
CA THR A 284 -11.29 13.94 23.14
C THR A 284 -10.17 14.15 24.16
N MET A 285 -9.58 13.08 24.67
CA MET A 285 -8.56 13.15 25.72
C MET A 285 -7.14 13.40 25.18
N TYR A 286 -6.83 12.93 23.98
CA TYR A 286 -5.48 13.01 23.42
C TYR A 286 -5.29 14.16 22.41
N GLN A 287 -6.33 14.94 22.08
CA GLN A 287 -6.27 16.07 21.14
C GLN A 287 -5.69 15.69 19.76
N VAL A 288 -5.98 14.49 19.27
CA VAL A 288 -5.42 13.91 18.02
C VAL A 288 -6.37 14.05 16.83
#